data_AF-A0A9W8P1F7-F1
#
_entry.id   AF-A0A9W8P1F7-F1
#
_cell.length_a   1.000
_cell.length_b   1.000
_cell.length_c   1.000
_cell.angle_alpha   90.00
_cell.angle_beta   90.00
_cell.angle_gamma   90.00
#
_symmetry.space_group_name_H-M   'P 1'
#
loop_
_entity.id
_entity.type
_entity.pdbx_description
1 polymer ?
#
loop_
_entity_poly.entity_id
_entity_poly.type
_entity_poly.pdbx_seq_one_letter_code
_entity_poly.pdbx_strand_id
1 'polypeptide(L)'
;MAPCDNQDQEMTEMVPRTWTSSKRKANLGVEGEFSTKRRRKGGKVQATEPPARRRSTRPTRNRRSLAESESEEDGDDEDFHIKEEDAVTESGEESYMTPGPATTGETHPKRKRTVATSVPRKVLKKESGQTPANRTSHCRSTASVSAKKVNPLPLLRVLALYTDGYWYPGSVGDFQKPDNYKIVYDDNSAEWARTGSMRRLEVRVGDEVTNSKTNKSGTVKEVKDDMLVVSPSSGPNFDLSYRYLCIPCDKVEAQWEDRELTRTLLAGINDTSRQPALPEGADGFLRGCGIIITSNPTALAWNKEKIDIFASMIENGATLIEDWSDALQISGTYVYDKGKGKAKGKKGKDKDAGNRKPKSWKITKDQARWFEELDKGSIQRVFVLADTVCQKPKYLIALALGVPCLSTNWMTDSLQEREAKDWNRYLLPKGIDAPHNVRLSQSVNLDWGTVPEHLMNLMDNPYAHKVFAGKSVLCVGDDYIPEQHEERMGTNNYGELGFEALRTIRNRSNITSGVALIILAMGASQVTAVANFQDANKEEHFDFVVFKDPKWRSKHPTPKEGTKHASWAWAKQSLIRGQMLPVF
;
A
#
# COMPACT_ATOMS: atom_id res chain seq x y z
N MET A 1 28.04 -53.28 10.00
CA MET A 1 28.83 -53.97 11.04
C MET A 1 29.99 -53.08 11.44
N ALA A 2 29.82 -52.37 12.55
CA ALA A 2 30.79 -51.70 13.43
C ALA A 2 29.96 -50.72 14.28
N PRO A 3 29.91 -50.85 15.62
CA PRO A 3 29.07 -50.03 16.49
C PRO A 3 29.86 -48.86 17.09
N CYS A 4 29.19 -47.73 17.32
CA CYS A 4 29.64 -46.72 18.28
C CYS A 4 28.51 -46.47 19.26
N ASP A 5 28.74 -46.92 20.49
CA ASP A 5 27.96 -46.68 21.69
C ASP A 5 28.19 -45.27 22.24
N ASN A 6 27.13 -44.76 22.88
CA ASN A 6 27.06 -43.94 24.10
C ASN A 6 27.89 -42.64 24.20
N GLN A 7 27.21 -41.52 24.48
CA GLN A 7 26.98 -41.10 25.88
C GLN A 7 26.07 -39.86 25.93
N ASP A 8 24.99 -40.01 26.68
CA ASP A 8 24.16 -38.94 27.22
C ASP A 8 24.95 -38.07 28.21
N GLN A 9 24.76 -36.76 28.14
CA GLN A 9 25.03 -35.85 29.25
C GLN A 9 23.93 -34.78 29.33
N GLU A 10 23.00 -35.01 30.26
CA GLU A 10 22.21 -33.97 30.92
C GLU A 10 23.17 -32.99 31.61
N MET A 11 22.98 -31.69 31.36
CA MET A 11 23.43 -30.64 32.28
C MET A 11 22.25 -29.74 32.63
N THR A 12 21.70 -30.01 33.80
CA THR A 12 20.81 -29.15 34.57
C THR A 12 21.68 -28.12 35.30
N GLU A 13 21.53 -26.83 35.03
CA GLU A 13 21.99 -25.78 35.95
C GLU A 13 20.89 -24.75 36.21
N MET A 14 20.42 -24.79 37.46
CA MET A 14 19.66 -23.74 38.11
C MET A 14 20.59 -22.58 38.49
N VAL A 15 20.14 -21.33 38.28
CA VAL A 15 20.72 -20.14 38.93
C VAL A 15 19.58 -19.28 39.50
N PRO A 16 19.69 -18.75 40.73
CA PRO A 16 18.55 -18.24 41.49
C PRO A 16 18.26 -16.75 41.25
N ARG A 17 17.02 -16.39 41.63
CA ARG A 17 16.48 -15.02 41.75
C ARG A 17 17.22 -14.23 42.82
N THR A 18 17.48 -12.94 42.55
CA THR A 18 17.54 -11.91 43.60
C THR A 18 16.69 -10.70 43.22
N TRP A 19 15.77 -10.42 44.14
CA TRP A 19 14.87 -9.29 44.22
C TRP A 19 15.61 -8.14 44.92
N THR A 20 15.55 -6.90 44.41
CA THR A 20 15.78 -5.71 45.24
C THR A 20 14.81 -4.62 44.88
N SER A 21 13.89 -4.37 45.82
CA SER A 21 13.05 -3.18 45.87
C SER A 21 13.88 -1.93 46.17
N SER A 22 13.49 -0.78 45.63
CA SER A 22 13.74 0.49 46.31
C SER A 22 12.61 1.49 46.08
N LYS A 23 12.03 1.86 47.22
CA LYS A 23 10.99 2.87 47.45
C LYS A 23 11.53 4.30 47.30
N ARG A 24 10.56 5.23 47.24
CA ARG A 24 10.57 6.69 47.51
C ARG A 24 10.63 7.52 46.21
N LYS A 25 9.82 8.56 46.02
CA LYS A 25 9.17 9.48 46.98
C LYS A 25 8.04 10.26 46.28
N ALA A 26 7.03 10.62 47.06
CA ALA A 26 5.94 11.53 46.71
C ALA A 26 6.37 13.02 46.73
N ASN A 27 5.65 13.85 45.97
CA ASN A 27 5.30 15.27 46.20
C ASN A 27 4.19 15.61 45.18
N LEU A 28 2.91 15.77 45.56
CA LEU A 28 2.25 16.96 46.14
C LEU A 28 2.51 18.28 45.40
N GLY A 29 1.57 18.62 44.50
CA GLY A 29 0.68 19.79 44.60
C GLY A 29 1.25 21.17 44.29
N VAL A 30 0.75 21.80 43.22
CA VAL A 30 0.42 23.24 43.20
C VAL A 30 -0.78 23.47 42.27
N GLU A 31 -1.87 23.97 42.87
CA GLU A 31 -3.05 24.55 42.23
C GLU A 31 -2.71 25.87 41.52
N GLY A 32 -3.47 26.19 40.47
CA GLY A 32 -3.38 27.48 39.78
C GLY A 32 -4.66 27.79 39.01
N GLU A 33 -5.69 28.21 39.74
CA GLU A 33 -6.85 28.95 39.20
C GLU A 33 -6.39 30.24 38.53
N PHE A 34 -6.90 30.56 37.33
CA PHE A 34 -7.04 31.95 36.90
C PHE A 34 -8.30 32.16 36.02
N SER A 35 -9.32 32.67 36.71
CA SER A 35 -10.09 33.88 36.41
C SER A 35 -10.61 34.13 34.98
N THR A 36 -11.95 34.12 34.94
CA THR A 36 -12.84 34.70 33.94
C THR A 36 -12.71 36.23 33.85
N LYS A 37 -12.67 36.79 32.63
CA LYS A 37 -13.06 38.21 32.40
C LYS A 37 -13.82 38.41 31.10
N ARG A 38 -15.14 38.51 31.28
CA ARG A 38 -16.10 39.19 30.39
C ARG A 38 -15.62 40.62 30.05
N ARG A 39 -15.80 41.03 28.80
CA ARG A 39 -16.11 42.44 28.48
C ARG A 39 -17.04 42.54 27.28
N ARG A 40 -18.23 43.09 27.54
CA ARG A 40 -19.24 43.55 26.58
C ARG A 40 -18.95 45.00 26.15
N LYS A 41 -19.27 45.33 24.89
CA LYS A 41 -19.82 46.60 24.35
C LYS A 41 -20.07 46.31 22.86
N GLY A 42 -21.31 46.19 22.34
CA GLY A 42 -22.29 47.26 22.09
C GLY A 42 -21.81 48.12 20.92
N GLY A 43 -22.44 48.30 19.77
CA GLY A 43 -23.73 47.93 19.18
C GLY A 43 -24.06 49.02 18.13
N LYS A 44 -24.59 48.71 16.94
CA LYS A 44 -25.60 49.53 16.22
C LYS A 44 -26.03 48.91 14.89
N VAL A 45 -27.31 49.20 14.61
CA VAL A 45 -28.22 48.82 13.53
C VAL A 45 -27.99 49.70 12.28
N GLN A 46 -28.15 49.14 11.08
CA GLN A 46 -28.94 49.76 9.98
C GLN A 46 -29.17 48.78 8.81
N ALA A 47 -30.30 48.99 8.14
CA ALA A 47 -31.01 48.07 7.23
C ALA A 47 -30.83 48.40 5.73
N THR A 48 -31.59 47.65 4.91
CA THR A 48 -32.12 47.89 3.54
C THR A 48 -31.41 47.29 2.29
N GLU A 49 -32.01 46.18 1.79
CA GLU A 49 -32.64 45.96 0.45
C GLU A 49 -31.85 45.83 -0.90
N PRO A 50 -32.44 45.28 -2.00
CA PRO A 50 -31.90 44.11 -2.76
C PRO A 50 -31.41 44.40 -4.21
N PRO A 51 -30.88 43.40 -4.95
CA PRO A 51 -30.48 43.58 -6.35
C PRO A 51 -31.45 42.98 -7.40
N ALA A 52 -31.45 43.65 -8.56
CA ALA A 52 -32.32 43.44 -9.72
C ALA A 52 -31.75 42.52 -10.81
N ARG A 53 -32.67 41.97 -11.62
CA ARG A 53 -32.49 41.19 -12.87
C ARG A 53 -31.90 41.99 -14.05
N ARG A 54 -31.26 41.30 -15.02
CA ARG A 54 -31.44 41.41 -16.50
C ARG A 54 -30.47 40.46 -17.24
N ARG A 55 -30.96 39.49 -18.02
CA ARG A 55 -31.37 39.45 -19.45
C ARG A 55 -30.22 39.20 -20.45
N SER A 56 -30.36 38.09 -21.19
CA SER A 56 -29.51 37.65 -22.32
C SER A 56 -29.97 38.20 -23.66
N THR A 57 -29.05 38.30 -24.63
CA THR A 57 -29.38 38.38 -26.07
C THR A 57 -28.29 37.72 -26.94
N ARG A 58 -28.70 36.77 -27.81
CA ARG A 58 -28.01 36.27 -29.01
C ARG A 58 -27.86 37.37 -30.08
N PRO A 59 -26.90 37.24 -31.03
CA PRO A 59 -27.27 37.00 -32.46
C PRO A 59 -26.23 36.16 -33.26
N THR A 60 -26.56 35.17 -34.11
CA THR A 60 -27.04 35.08 -35.53
C THR A 60 -25.99 34.98 -36.66
N ARG A 61 -26.34 34.16 -37.70
CA ARG A 61 -25.83 34.07 -39.12
C ARG A 61 -24.46 33.43 -39.37
N ASN A 62 -24.12 32.77 -40.49
CA ASN A 62 -24.68 32.40 -41.82
C ASN A 62 -23.73 31.29 -42.40
N ARG A 63 -24.15 30.17 -43.01
CA ARG A 63 -24.65 29.88 -44.39
C ARG A 63 -23.56 29.72 -45.48
N ARG A 64 -23.59 28.55 -46.18
CA ARG A 64 -23.03 28.11 -47.51
C ARG A 64 -22.00 26.96 -47.43
N SER A 65 -21.88 25.98 -48.34
CA SER A 65 -22.71 25.34 -49.41
C SER A 65 -21.78 24.37 -50.21
N LEU A 66 -22.31 23.25 -50.75
CA LEU A 66 -21.73 22.34 -51.78
C LEU A 66 -20.48 21.51 -51.39
N ALA A 67 -20.20 20.30 -51.90
CA ALA A 67 -20.93 19.35 -52.77
C ALA A 67 -20.34 17.92 -52.63
N GLU A 68 -21.15 16.94 -53.04
CA GLU A 68 -20.94 15.48 -53.17
C GLU A 68 -19.76 15.05 -54.08
N SER A 69 -19.13 13.90 -53.78
CA SER A 69 -18.92 12.80 -54.76
C SER A 69 -18.40 11.52 -54.07
N GLU A 70 -19.02 10.40 -54.46
CA GLU A 70 -18.72 9.00 -54.11
C GLU A 70 -17.79 8.37 -55.16
N SER A 71 -17.05 7.32 -54.79
CA SER A 71 -16.77 6.15 -55.64
C SER A 71 -16.12 5.04 -54.84
N GLU A 72 -16.70 3.86 -54.97
CA GLU A 72 -16.17 2.53 -54.65
C GLU A 72 -15.26 2.09 -55.82
N GLU A 73 -14.28 1.21 -55.57
CA GLU A 73 -14.01 0.07 -56.46
C GLU A 73 -12.97 -0.90 -55.87
N ASP A 74 -13.16 -2.15 -56.28
CA ASP A 74 -12.49 -3.42 -55.97
C ASP A 74 -11.02 -3.50 -56.39
N GLY A 75 -10.35 -4.59 -55.97
CA GLY A 75 -9.41 -5.28 -56.87
C GLY A 75 -8.09 -5.76 -56.28
N ASP A 76 -8.06 -7.06 -56.01
CA ASP A 76 -7.04 -8.02 -56.42
C ASP A 76 -5.72 -8.26 -55.65
N ASP A 77 -5.39 -9.55 -55.73
CA ASP A 77 -4.37 -10.36 -55.08
C ASP A 77 -2.94 -10.03 -55.54
N GLU A 78 -1.96 -10.08 -54.64
CA GLU A 78 -0.56 -10.30 -55.00
C GLU A 78 0.17 -11.16 -53.95
N ASP A 79 0.89 -12.14 -54.50
CA ASP A 79 1.72 -13.18 -53.89
C ASP A 79 2.92 -12.57 -53.12
N PHE A 80 3.15 -13.01 -51.87
CA PHE A 80 4.36 -12.66 -51.11
C PHE A 80 5.39 -13.78 -51.16
N HIS A 81 6.45 -13.56 -51.96
CA HIS A 81 7.70 -14.31 -51.88
C HIS A 81 8.45 -14.03 -50.56
N ILE A 82 8.71 -15.08 -49.79
CA ILE A 82 9.59 -15.08 -48.63
C ILE A 82 11.04 -15.10 -49.12
N LYS A 83 11.81 -14.05 -48.80
CA LYS A 83 13.28 -14.08 -48.79
C LYS A 83 13.74 -14.07 -47.33
N GLU A 84 14.41 -15.15 -46.94
CA GLU A 84 15.25 -15.20 -45.75
C GLU A 84 16.51 -14.37 -46.00
N GLU A 85 16.74 -13.35 -45.16
CA GLU A 85 18.05 -12.71 -45.04
C GLU A 85 18.43 -12.60 -43.56
N ASP A 86 19.61 -13.12 -43.26
CA ASP A 86 20.29 -13.11 -41.97
C ASP A 86 20.49 -11.68 -41.45
N ALA A 87 19.81 -11.36 -40.33
CA ALA A 87 20.04 -10.12 -39.60
C ALA A 87 20.91 -10.40 -38.37
N VAL A 88 22.21 -10.14 -38.52
CA VAL A 88 23.17 -9.93 -37.43
C VAL A 88 22.61 -8.83 -36.52
N THR A 89 22.30 -9.17 -35.28
CA THR A 89 21.78 -8.24 -34.29
C THR A 89 22.92 -7.37 -33.76
N GLU A 90 23.02 -6.13 -34.26
CA GLU A 90 23.86 -5.09 -33.65
C GLU A 90 23.35 -4.73 -32.25
N SER A 91 24.29 -4.69 -31.32
CA SER A 91 24.10 -4.25 -29.93
C SER A 91 23.74 -2.76 -29.87
N GLY A 92 22.45 -2.45 -29.76
CA GLY A 92 21.97 -1.11 -29.49
C GLY A 92 22.33 -0.63 -28.08
N GLU A 93 23.36 0.21 -27.98
CA GLU A 93 23.58 1.06 -26.82
C GLU A 93 22.48 2.13 -26.76
N GLU A 94 21.45 1.92 -25.93
CA GLU A 94 20.41 2.92 -25.65
C GLU A 94 21.01 4.12 -24.90
N SER A 95 21.42 5.13 -25.67
CA SER A 95 21.72 6.47 -25.17
C SER A 95 20.42 7.15 -24.74
N TYR A 96 20.20 7.21 -23.43
CA TYR A 96 19.11 7.97 -22.80
C TYR A 96 19.20 9.46 -23.18
N MET A 97 18.38 9.91 -24.13
CA MET A 97 18.20 11.32 -24.43
C MET A 97 17.22 11.93 -23.41
N THR A 98 17.76 12.62 -22.41
CA THR A 98 16.99 13.54 -21.58
C THR A 98 17.02 14.93 -22.24
N PRO A 99 15.88 15.53 -22.66
CA PRO A 99 15.89 16.88 -23.20
C PRO A 99 16.17 17.89 -22.08
N GLY A 100 17.33 18.56 -22.14
CA GLY A 100 17.71 19.65 -21.23
C GLY A 100 17.01 20.99 -21.57
N PRO A 101 16.90 21.92 -20.61
CA PRO A 101 16.21 23.20 -20.83
C PRO A 101 17.16 24.23 -21.46
N ALA A 102 16.76 24.80 -22.60
CA ALA A 102 17.47 25.90 -23.25
C ALA A 102 17.06 27.26 -22.67
N THR A 103 18.06 28.06 -22.28
CA THR A 103 17.94 29.44 -21.82
C THR A 103 17.98 30.44 -22.98
N THR A 104 16.99 31.34 -23.00
CA THR A 104 16.99 32.77 -23.42
C THR A 104 17.63 33.21 -24.74
N GLY A 105 16.83 33.85 -25.60
CA GLY A 105 17.31 34.87 -26.53
C GLY A 105 16.37 35.23 -27.69
N GLU A 106 15.67 36.36 -27.55
CA GLU A 106 15.22 37.28 -28.61
C GLU A 106 13.89 37.05 -29.37
N THR A 107 13.41 38.17 -29.89
CA THR A 107 12.02 38.67 -29.94
C THR A 107 11.48 38.88 -31.36
N HIS A 108 10.13 38.91 -31.46
CA HIS A 108 9.25 39.50 -32.52
C HIS A 108 8.75 38.56 -33.67
N PRO A 109 7.62 38.88 -34.37
CA PRO A 109 6.27 38.56 -33.89
C PRO A 109 5.32 37.90 -34.94
N LYS A 110 4.22 37.32 -34.45
CA LYS A 110 2.90 37.12 -35.11
C LYS A 110 2.84 36.38 -36.47
N ARG A 111 2.22 35.18 -36.48
CA ARG A 111 0.95 34.92 -37.22
C ARG A 111 0.32 33.58 -36.86
N LYS A 112 -1.01 33.60 -36.67
CA LYS A 112 -1.90 32.45 -36.44
C LYS A 112 -2.10 31.63 -37.73
N ARG A 113 -2.17 30.31 -37.61
CA ARG A 113 -3.19 29.46 -38.25
C ARG A 113 -3.29 28.10 -37.59
N THR A 114 -4.51 27.71 -37.26
CA THR A 114 -4.94 26.43 -36.71
C THR A 114 -5.75 25.69 -37.76
N VAL A 115 -5.47 24.41 -37.99
CA VAL A 115 -6.44 23.43 -38.53
C VAL A 115 -6.15 22.08 -37.89
N ALA A 116 -7.15 21.53 -37.20
CA ALA A 116 -7.27 20.12 -36.87
C ALA A 116 -8.71 19.72 -37.23
N THR A 117 -8.84 18.58 -37.89
CA THR A 117 -10.08 17.97 -38.36
C THR A 117 -10.45 16.81 -37.44
N SER A 118 -11.68 16.82 -36.94
CA SER A 118 -12.33 15.62 -36.39
C SER A 118 -13.83 15.70 -36.65
N VAL A 119 -14.38 14.66 -37.29
CA VAL A 119 -15.81 14.47 -37.61
C VAL A 119 -16.48 13.63 -36.52
N PRO A 120 -17.73 13.96 -36.11
CA PRO A 120 -18.55 13.15 -35.21
C PRO A 120 -19.67 12.37 -35.94
N ARG A 121 -20.09 11.24 -35.35
CA ARG A 121 -21.33 10.52 -35.71
C ARG A 121 -22.56 11.20 -35.09
N LYS A 122 -23.62 11.37 -35.90
CA LYS A 122 -24.95 11.79 -35.47
C LYS A 122 -25.93 10.62 -35.44
N VAL A 123 -26.75 10.64 -34.41
CA VAL A 123 -28.01 9.89 -34.26
C VAL A 123 -29.10 10.58 -35.07
N LEU A 124 -29.91 9.79 -35.77
CA LEU A 124 -31.14 10.21 -36.46
C LEU A 124 -32.36 9.76 -35.66
N LYS A 125 -33.34 10.66 -35.55
CA LYS A 125 -34.64 10.46 -34.92
C LYS A 125 -35.71 10.69 -35.99
N LYS A 126 -36.77 9.89 -36.01
CA LYS A 126 -38.02 10.26 -36.69
C LYS A 126 -39.26 9.79 -35.91
N GLU A 127 -40.19 10.72 -35.85
CA GLU A 127 -41.62 10.75 -35.45
C GLU A 127 -42.46 9.65 -36.13
N SER A 128 -43.70 9.30 -35.78
CA SER A 128 -44.72 9.63 -34.75
C SER A 128 -45.90 8.66 -34.99
N GLY A 129 -46.78 8.47 -34.00
CA GLY A 129 -48.18 8.13 -34.27
C GLY A 129 -48.82 6.98 -33.48
N GLN A 130 -49.80 7.36 -32.65
CA GLN A 130 -51.08 6.68 -32.36
C GLN A 130 -51.12 5.40 -31.47
N THR A 131 -51.82 5.55 -30.34
CA THR A 131 -52.48 4.52 -29.49
C THR A 131 -53.63 3.81 -30.22
N PRO A 132 -53.96 2.53 -29.90
CA PRO A 132 -54.94 2.27 -28.83
C PRO A 132 -54.81 0.93 -28.03
N ALA A 133 -55.36 0.99 -26.80
CA ALA A 133 -56.07 0.01 -25.97
C ALA A 133 -55.81 -1.54 -26.00
N ASN A 134 -55.79 -2.07 -24.77
CA ASN A 134 -56.23 -3.40 -24.30
C ASN A 134 -55.59 -4.69 -24.87
N ARG A 135 -54.86 -5.41 -24.00
CA ARG A 135 -55.13 -6.84 -23.76
C ARG A 135 -54.42 -7.37 -22.51
N THR A 136 -55.23 -8.01 -21.67
CA THR A 136 -54.86 -8.92 -20.60
C THR A 136 -54.16 -10.16 -21.15
N SER A 137 -53.05 -10.57 -20.55
CA SER A 137 -52.60 -11.97 -20.64
C SER A 137 -51.84 -12.40 -19.40
N HIS A 138 -52.36 -13.45 -18.76
CA HIS A 138 -51.70 -14.28 -17.76
C HIS A 138 -50.47 -14.97 -18.37
N CYS A 139 -49.36 -15.03 -17.63
CA CYS A 139 -48.59 -16.27 -17.49
C CYS A 139 -47.62 -16.26 -16.30
N ARG A 140 -47.93 -17.17 -15.37
CA ARG A 140 -47.04 -18.09 -14.65
C ARG A 140 -45.77 -17.53 -13.99
N SER A 141 -45.94 -17.33 -12.69
CA SER A 141 -44.95 -17.53 -11.64
C SER A 141 -44.10 -18.78 -11.88
N THR A 142 -42.81 -18.56 -12.16
CA THR A 142 -41.76 -19.54 -11.89
C THR A 142 -41.08 -19.11 -10.60
N ALA A 143 -41.08 -20.02 -9.63
CA ALA A 143 -40.50 -19.81 -8.31
C ALA A 143 -39.00 -19.53 -8.46
N SER A 144 -38.59 -18.29 -8.18
CA SER A 144 -37.20 -17.95 -7.93
C SER A 144 -36.79 -18.63 -6.64
N VAL A 145 -35.89 -19.59 -6.76
CA VAL A 145 -35.20 -20.24 -5.65
C VAL A 145 -34.48 -19.13 -4.89
N SER A 146 -34.97 -18.85 -3.67
CA SER A 146 -34.34 -18.00 -2.69
C SER A 146 -32.87 -18.41 -2.54
N ALA A 147 -31.97 -17.54 -3.01
CA ALA A 147 -30.55 -17.64 -2.72
C ALA A 147 -30.40 -17.68 -1.20
N LYS A 148 -29.99 -18.84 -0.68
CA LYS A 148 -29.61 -19.01 0.72
C LYS A 148 -28.57 -17.93 1.04
N LYS A 149 -28.92 -16.99 1.92
CA LYS A 149 -27.97 -16.12 2.59
C LYS A 149 -26.84 -17.00 3.10
N VAL A 150 -25.65 -16.81 2.56
CA VAL A 150 -24.42 -17.38 3.10
C VAL A 150 -24.37 -16.94 4.56
N ASN A 151 -24.38 -17.91 5.47
CA ASN A 151 -24.38 -17.63 6.90
C ASN A 151 -23.19 -16.71 7.20
N PRO A 152 -23.42 -15.51 7.77
CA PRO A 152 -22.31 -14.69 8.22
C PRO A 152 -21.50 -15.53 9.22
N LEU A 153 -20.19 -15.54 9.05
CA LEU A 153 -19.25 -16.19 9.98
C LEU A 153 -19.69 -15.90 11.42
N PRO A 154 -19.68 -16.90 12.31
CA PRO A 154 -20.11 -16.71 13.69
C PRO A 154 -19.27 -15.58 14.30
N LEU A 155 -19.94 -14.48 14.66
CA LEU A 155 -19.30 -13.34 15.31
C LEU A 155 -18.59 -13.83 16.57
N LEU A 156 -17.35 -13.40 16.78
CA LEU A 156 -16.57 -13.79 17.96
C LEU A 156 -17.33 -13.38 19.22
N ARG A 157 -17.66 -14.37 20.04
CA ARG A 157 -18.34 -14.21 21.33
C ARG A 157 -17.34 -13.84 22.42
N VAL A 158 -17.63 -12.80 23.17
CA VAL A 158 -16.77 -12.26 24.22
C VAL A 158 -17.58 -11.94 25.48
N LEU A 159 -16.90 -11.89 26.62
CA LEU A 159 -17.36 -11.17 27.80
C LEU A 159 -16.72 -9.79 27.80
N ALA A 160 -17.52 -8.74 27.96
CA ALA A 160 -17.02 -7.38 28.02
C ALA A 160 -17.50 -6.65 29.27
N LEU A 161 -16.64 -5.80 29.82
CA LEU A 161 -16.94 -4.97 30.98
C LEU A 161 -17.94 -3.86 30.59
N TYR A 162 -19.03 -3.78 31.34
CA TYR A 162 -20.05 -2.73 31.18
C TYR A 162 -19.88 -1.62 32.23
N THR A 163 -20.59 -0.51 32.02
CA THR A 163 -20.48 0.70 32.88
C THR A 163 -20.87 0.49 34.35
N ASP A 164 -21.60 -0.57 34.66
CA ASP A 164 -22.02 -0.92 36.03
C ASP A 164 -20.95 -1.73 36.80
N GLY A 165 -19.81 -2.03 36.18
CA GLY A 165 -18.72 -2.79 36.79
C GLY A 165 -18.87 -4.32 36.68
N TYR A 166 -19.86 -4.81 35.95
CA TYR A 166 -20.04 -6.23 35.68
C TYR A 166 -19.65 -6.58 34.24
N TRP A 167 -19.28 -7.84 34.03
CA TRP A 167 -18.95 -8.37 32.71
C TRP A 167 -20.14 -9.13 32.14
N TYR A 168 -20.51 -8.80 30.90
CA TYR A 168 -21.66 -9.39 30.21
C TYR A 168 -21.26 -10.02 28.88
N PRO A 169 -21.94 -11.11 28.47
CA PRO A 169 -21.70 -11.74 27.18
C PRO A 169 -22.20 -10.86 26.03
N GLY A 170 -21.45 -10.89 24.94
CA GLY A 170 -21.78 -10.20 23.71
C GLY A 170 -20.98 -10.72 22.53
N SER A 171 -21.16 -10.06 21.39
CA SER A 171 -20.47 -10.35 20.15
C SER A 171 -19.67 -9.13 19.71
N VAL A 172 -18.43 -9.34 19.27
CA VAL A 172 -17.60 -8.27 18.72
C VAL A 172 -18.18 -7.83 17.37
N GLY A 173 -18.54 -6.55 17.26
CA GLY A 173 -19.07 -5.91 16.07
C GLY A 173 -18.04 -4.97 15.43
N ASP A 174 -18.40 -3.69 15.29
CA ASP A 174 -17.59 -2.68 14.60
C ASP A 174 -16.29 -2.32 15.35
N PHE A 175 -15.31 -1.76 14.64
CA PHE A 175 -14.02 -1.35 15.19
C PHE A 175 -13.72 0.11 14.88
N GLN A 176 -13.28 0.91 15.86
CA GLN A 176 -13.03 2.37 15.68
C GLN A 176 -11.54 2.76 15.75
N LYS A 177 -10.77 2.19 16.67
CA LYS A 177 -9.36 2.53 16.96
C LYS A 177 -8.60 1.25 17.32
N PRO A 178 -7.25 1.19 17.24
CA PRO A 178 -6.41 -0.02 17.47
C PRO A 178 -6.72 -0.87 18.70
N ASP A 179 -7.53 -0.35 19.63
CA ASP A 179 -7.89 -1.02 20.86
C ASP A 179 -9.33 -0.69 21.32
N ASN A 180 -10.26 -0.33 20.41
CA ASN A 180 -11.66 -0.05 20.77
C ASN A 180 -12.60 -0.79 19.80
N TYR A 181 -13.37 -1.70 20.36
CA TYR A 181 -14.32 -2.57 19.67
C TYR A 181 -15.73 -2.30 20.16
N LYS A 182 -16.70 -2.28 19.25
CA LYS A 182 -18.11 -2.15 19.57
C LYS A 182 -18.65 -3.53 19.88
N ILE A 183 -19.05 -3.74 21.12
CA ILE A 183 -19.64 -4.99 21.58
C ILE A 183 -21.14 -4.85 21.49
N VAL A 184 -21.79 -5.80 20.84
CA VAL A 184 -23.25 -5.95 20.84
C VAL A 184 -23.58 -7.03 21.85
N TYR A 185 -24.13 -6.63 22.99
CA TYR A 185 -24.48 -7.54 24.09
C TYR A 185 -25.75 -8.34 23.76
N ASP A 186 -25.97 -9.42 24.50
CA ASP A 186 -27.12 -10.34 24.29
C ASP A 186 -28.50 -9.72 24.58
N ASP A 187 -28.52 -8.57 25.25
CA ASP A 187 -29.73 -7.76 25.43
C ASP A 187 -30.00 -6.78 24.27
N ASN A 188 -29.15 -6.80 23.23
CA ASN A 188 -29.10 -5.89 22.09
C ASN A 188 -28.61 -4.47 22.40
N SER A 189 -28.11 -4.22 23.62
CA SER A 189 -27.35 -3.00 23.88
C SER A 189 -25.99 -3.06 23.17
N ALA A 190 -25.38 -1.89 22.94
CA ALA A 190 -24.06 -1.84 22.32
C ALA A 190 -23.19 -0.77 22.97
N GLU A 191 -21.93 -1.13 23.25
CA GLU A 191 -20.96 -0.23 23.86
C GLU A 191 -19.57 -0.44 23.28
N TRP A 192 -18.71 0.58 23.38
CA TRP A 192 -17.31 0.48 22.99
C TRP A 192 -16.47 -0.05 24.17
N ALA A 193 -15.82 -1.19 23.98
CA ALA A 193 -14.91 -1.80 24.93
C ALA A 193 -13.47 -1.82 24.40
N ARG A 194 -12.51 -1.70 25.31
CA ARG A 194 -11.08 -1.90 25.01
C ARG A 194 -10.69 -3.36 25.04
N THR A 195 -9.58 -3.78 24.40
CA THR A 195 -9.12 -5.18 24.47
C THR A 195 -8.90 -5.65 25.90
N GLY A 196 -8.34 -4.80 26.76
CA GLY A 196 -8.18 -5.11 28.19
C GLY A 196 -9.51 -5.29 28.93
N SER A 197 -10.60 -4.72 28.41
CA SER A 197 -11.97 -4.81 28.95
C SER A 197 -12.79 -5.91 28.28
N MET A 198 -12.13 -6.87 27.62
CA MET A 198 -12.76 -8.03 26.98
C MET A 198 -12.06 -9.34 27.39
N ARG A 199 -12.82 -10.44 27.41
CA ARG A 199 -12.37 -11.81 27.64
C ARG A 199 -13.06 -12.75 26.66
N ARG A 200 -12.46 -13.89 26.35
CA ARG A 200 -13.16 -14.94 25.58
C ARG A 200 -14.37 -15.43 26.35
N LEU A 201 -15.51 -15.65 25.67
CA LEU A 201 -16.68 -16.29 26.27
C LEU A 201 -16.45 -17.80 26.40
N GLU A 202 -15.56 -18.18 27.32
CA GLU A 202 -15.23 -19.57 27.66
C GLU A 202 -15.50 -19.80 29.15
N VAL A 203 -16.77 -19.97 29.54
CA VAL A 203 -17.15 -20.27 30.92
C VAL A 203 -16.74 -21.70 31.25
N ARG A 204 -16.14 -21.92 32.43
CA ARG A 204 -15.67 -23.23 32.91
C ARG A 204 -16.37 -23.63 34.21
N VAL A 205 -16.38 -24.93 34.48
CA VAL A 205 -16.84 -25.46 35.78
C VAL A 205 -15.95 -24.90 36.89
N GLY A 206 -16.56 -24.39 37.96
CA GLY A 206 -15.90 -23.74 39.09
C GLY A 206 -15.91 -22.20 39.04
N ASP A 207 -16.21 -21.60 37.88
CA ASP A 207 -16.32 -20.14 37.78
C ASP A 207 -17.46 -19.61 38.65
N GLU A 208 -17.26 -18.47 39.29
CA GLU A 208 -18.32 -17.77 40.02
C GLU A 208 -19.10 -16.85 39.08
N VAL A 209 -20.41 -17.02 39.04
CA VAL A 209 -21.30 -16.28 38.14
C VAL A 209 -22.53 -15.74 38.87
N THR A 210 -23.11 -14.66 38.36
CA THR A 210 -24.33 -14.05 38.90
C THR A 210 -25.41 -14.00 37.82
N ASN A 211 -26.66 -14.23 38.23
CA ASN A 211 -27.83 -14.06 37.38
C ASN A 211 -28.34 -12.61 37.49
N SER A 212 -28.19 -11.81 36.44
CA SER A 212 -28.56 -10.39 36.44
C SER A 212 -30.05 -10.13 36.68
N LYS A 213 -30.93 -11.11 36.38
CA LYS A 213 -32.38 -10.99 36.59
C LYS A 213 -32.81 -11.28 38.02
N THR A 214 -32.12 -12.19 38.71
CA THR A 214 -32.53 -12.65 40.05
C THR A 214 -31.56 -12.26 41.16
N ASN A 215 -30.41 -11.70 40.80
CA ASN A 215 -29.27 -11.40 41.69
C ASN A 215 -28.78 -12.61 42.50
N LYS A 216 -29.07 -13.84 42.05
CA LYS A 216 -28.52 -15.06 42.64
C LYS A 216 -27.13 -15.31 42.08
N SER A 217 -26.15 -15.49 42.96
CA SER A 217 -24.79 -15.89 42.61
C SER A 217 -24.53 -17.35 42.98
N GLY A 218 -23.57 -17.97 42.30
CA GLY A 218 -23.14 -19.33 42.60
C GLY A 218 -21.97 -19.76 41.73
N THR A 219 -21.55 -21.01 41.90
CA THR A 219 -20.47 -21.63 41.13
C THR A 219 -21.02 -22.48 40.00
N VAL A 220 -20.43 -22.39 38.81
CA VAL A 220 -20.81 -23.21 37.65
C VAL A 220 -20.47 -24.67 37.92
N LYS A 221 -21.45 -25.58 37.87
CA LYS A 221 -21.25 -27.04 37.97
C LYS A 221 -21.21 -27.73 36.62
N GLU A 222 -21.97 -27.24 35.66
CA GLU A 222 -22.10 -27.83 34.33
C GLU A 222 -22.28 -26.70 33.31
N VAL A 223 -21.59 -26.82 32.17
CA VAL A 223 -21.69 -25.89 31.04
C VAL A 223 -22.40 -26.62 29.92
N LYS A 224 -23.54 -26.09 29.49
CA LYS A 224 -24.30 -26.57 28.31
C LYS A 224 -24.22 -25.52 27.21
N ASP A 225 -24.62 -25.88 25.99
CA ASP A 225 -24.49 -25.01 24.81
C ASP A 225 -25.15 -23.63 24.99
N ASP A 226 -26.37 -23.59 25.54
CA ASP A 226 -27.15 -22.34 25.68
C ASP A 226 -27.32 -21.84 27.13
N MET A 227 -26.82 -22.59 28.11
CA MET A 227 -27.08 -22.34 29.54
C MET A 227 -26.05 -22.98 30.48
N LEU A 228 -26.00 -22.50 31.71
CA LEU A 228 -25.11 -22.97 32.78
C LEU A 228 -25.95 -23.55 33.91
N VAL A 229 -25.49 -24.64 34.53
CA VAL A 229 -26.08 -25.13 35.79
C VAL A 229 -25.24 -24.58 36.93
N VAL A 230 -25.84 -23.74 37.77
CA VAL A 230 -25.15 -22.97 38.81
C VAL A 230 -25.59 -23.46 40.19
N SER A 231 -24.63 -23.64 41.09
CA SER A 231 -24.85 -24.02 42.49
C SER A 231 -24.68 -22.82 43.40
N PRO A 232 -25.75 -22.28 43.99
CA PRO A 232 -25.65 -21.21 44.96
C PRO A 232 -24.99 -21.70 46.26
N SER A 233 -24.50 -20.77 47.08
CA SER A 233 -23.95 -21.08 48.41
C SER A 233 -24.98 -21.69 49.36
N SER A 234 -26.26 -21.38 49.16
CA SER A 234 -27.39 -21.97 49.86
C SER A 234 -28.56 -22.16 48.90
N GLY A 235 -29.12 -23.37 48.90
CA GLY A 235 -30.28 -23.72 48.08
C GLY A 235 -29.99 -24.69 46.92
N PRO A 236 -31.04 -25.03 46.15
CA PRO A 236 -30.92 -25.94 45.01
C PRO A 236 -30.17 -25.27 43.85
N ASN A 237 -29.52 -26.10 43.03
CA ASN A 237 -28.93 -25.65 41.77
C ASN A 237 -30.02 -25.01 40.89
N PHE A 238 -29.63 -24.04 40.06
CA PHE A 238 -30.51 -23.42 39.09
C PHE A 238 -29.83 -23.25 37.74
N ASP A 239 -30.67 -23.18 36.71
CA ASP A 239 -30.24 -22.97 35.34
C ASP A 239 -30.09 -21.47 35.02
N LEU A 240 -28.95 -21.08 34.45
CA LEU A 240 -28.59 -19.71 34.09
C LEU A 240 -28.34 -19.62 32.59
N SER A 241 -29.24 -18.97 31.85
CA SER A 241 -29.01 -18.63 30.44
C SER A 241 -27.89 -17.59 30.29
N TYR A 242 -27.07 -17.71 29.25
CA TYR A 242 -26.04 -16.70 28.92
C TYR A 242 -26.62 -15.28 28.82
N ARG A 243 -27.86 -15.12 28.37
CA ARG A 243 -28.51 -13.79 28.30
C ARG A 243 -28.62 -13.08 29.67
N TYR A 244 -28.63 -13.83 30.76
CA TYR A 244 -28.71 -13.29 32.13
C TYR A 244 -27.41 -13.50 32.91
N LEU A 245 -26.35 -13.95 32.25
CA LEU A 245 -25.04 -14.13 32.85
C LEU A 245 -24.39 -12.76 33.07
N CYS A 246 -24.00 -12.48 34.30
CA CYS A 246 -23.05 -11.42 34.62
C CYS A 246 -21.97 -11.93 35.58
N ILE A 247 -20.76 -11.38 35.45
CA ILE A 247 -19.63 -11.77 36.29
C ILE A 247 -19.07 -10.50 36.97
N PRO A 248 -18.99 -10.46 38.30
CA PRO A 248 -18.35 -9.36 39.02
C PRO A 248 -16.88 -9.17 38.61
N CYS A 249 -16.40 -7.93 38.55
CA CYS A 249 -15.05 -7.61 38.07
C CYS A 249 -13.94 -8.30 38.88
N ASP A 250 -14.09 -8.37 40.20
CA ASP A 250 -13.15 -9.04 41.11
C ASP A 250 -13.01 -10.54 40.81
N LYS A 251 -14.08 -11.18 40.32
CA LYS A 251 -14.06 -12.59 39.94
C LYS A 251 -13.40 -12.81 38.59
N VAL A 252 -13.59 -11.90 37.63
CA VAL A 252 -12.89 -11.96 36.34
C VAL A 252 -11.38 -11.79 36.54
N GLU A 253 -10.96 -10.82 37.35
CA GLU A 253 -9.53 -10.62 37.65
C GLU A 253 -8.91 -11.83 38.36
N ALA A 254 -9.66 -12.50 39.23
CA ALA A 254 -9.16 -13.65 39.98
C ALA A 254 -9.17 -14.98 39.20
N GLN A 255 -10.15 -15.21 38.32
CA GLN A 255 -10.39 -16.53 37.72
C GLN A 255 -10.20 -16.57 36.18
N TRP A 256 -10.02 -15.42 35.51
CA TRP A 256 -10.09 -15.29 34.04
C TRP A 256 -8.86 -14.60 33.41
N GLU A 257 -7.72 -14.62 34.08
CA GLU A 257 -6.46 -14.07 33.53
C GLU A 257 -5.99 -14.82 32.27
N ASP A 258 -6.28 -16.12 32.17
CA ASP A 258 -5.89 -16.97 31.02
C ASP A 258 -6.81 -16.82 29.79
N ARG A 259 -7.85 -15.98 29.88
CA ARG A 259 -8.91 -15.83 28.85
C ARG A 259 -8.84 -14.48 28.14
N GLU A 260 -7.69 -13.82 28.19
CA GLU A 260 -7.46 -12.56 27.49
C GLU A 260 -7.52 -12.73 25.96
N LEU A 261 -8.06 -11.70 25.30
CA LEU A 261 -8.07 -11.66 23.84
C LEU A 261 -6.71 -11.19 23.34
N THR A 262 -5.99 -12.07 22.65
CA THR A 262 -4.76 -11.69 21.95
C THR A 262 -5.12 -10.87 20.70
N ARG A 263 -4.26 -9.90 20.34
CA ARG A 263 -4.43 -9.11 19.10
C ARG A 263 -4.57 -9.99 17.86
N THR A 264 -3.94 -11.15 17.84
CA THR A 264 -4.04 -12.14 16.75
C THR A 264 -5.46 -12.66 16.55
N LEU A 265 -6.25 -12.86 17.61
CA LEU A 265 -7.65 -13.29 17.47
C LEU A 265 -8.55 -12.18 16.97
N LEU A 266 -8.30 -10.94 17.43
CA LEU A 266 -9.08 -9.77 17.02
C LEU A 266 -8.73 -9.30 15.60
N ALA A 267 -7.50 -9.57 15.13
CA ALA A 267 -7.08 -9.26 13.77
C ALA A 267 -7.96 -9.93 12.70
N GLY A 268 -8.45 -11.15 12.97
CA GLY A 268 -9.36 -11.85 12.06
C GLY A 268 -10.73 -11.18 11.87
N ILE A 269 -11.16 -10.33 12.81
CA ILE A 269 -12.46 -9.63 12.77
C ILE A 269 -12.34 -8.29 12.03
N ASN A 270 -11.20 -7.61 12.23
CA ASN A 270 -10.94 -6.29 11.67
C ASN A 270 -10.93 -6.27 10.13
N ASP A 271 -10.68 -7.42 9.49
CA ASP A 271 -10.55 -7.51 8.03
C ASP A 271 -11.90 -7.44 7.27
N THR A 272 -13.01 -7.72 7.96
CA THR A 272 -14.34 -7.79 7.32
C THR A 272 -15.13 -6.47 7.27
N SER A 273 -14.98 -5.57 8.25
CA SER A 273 -15.93 -4.44 8.46
C SER A 273 -15.54 -3.11 7.76
N ARG A 274 -14.27 -2.88 7.43
CA ARG A 274 -13.79 -1.56 6.95
C ARG A 274 -13.50 -1.43 5.46
N GLN A 275 -13.74 -2.47 4.68
CA GLN A 275 -13.50 -2.38 3.24
C GLN A 275 -14.69 -1.65 2.60
N PRO A 276 -14.46 -0.61 1.77
CA PRO A 276 -15.50 -0.05 0.91
C PRO A 276 -16.25 -1.20 0.27
N ALA A 277 -17.58 -1.22 0.42
CA ALA A 277 -18.39 -2.24 -0.24
C ALA A 277 -17.99 -2.24 -1.72
N LEU A 278 -17.49 -3.38 -2.18
CA LEU A 278 -17.25 -3.56 -3.60
C LEU A 278 -18.58 -3.32 -4.34
N PRO A 279 -18.53 -2.82 -5.59
CA PRO A 279 -19.74 -2.73 -6.41
C PRO A 279 -20.52 -4.04 -6.34
N GLU A 280 -21.84 -3.95 -6.20
CA GLU A 280 -22.72 -5.11 -6.11
C GLU A 280 -22.51 -6.00 -7.36
N GLY A 281 -21.88 -7.17 -7.18
CA GLY A 281 -21.52 -8.09 -8.28
C GLY A 281 -20.02 -8.23 -8.58
N ALA A 282 -19.12 -7.53 -7.87
CA ALA A 282 -17.68 -7.74 -7.98
C ALA A 282 -17.22 -8.95 -7.12
N ASP A 283 -16.50 -9.87 -7.75
CA ASP A 283 -16.12 -11.16 -7.16
C ASP A 283 -14.99 -11.02 -6.11
N GLY A 284 -14.32 -9.87 -6.04
CA GLY A 284 -13.39 -9.51 -4.96
C GLY A 284 -12.17 -10.43 -4.82
N PHE A 285 -11.88 -11.29 -5.79
CA PHE A 285 -10.82 -12.31 -5.70
C PHE A 285 -9.40 -11.70 -5.70
N LEU A 286 -9.25 -10.43 -6.10
CA LEU A 286 -7.99 -9.67 -5.98
C LEU A 286 -7.93 -8.82 -4.70
N ARG A 287 -8.91 -8.95 -3.79
CA ARG A 287 -8.84 -8.29 -2.48
C ARG A 287 -7.52 -8.66 -1.79
N GLY A 288 -6.91 -7.69 -1.12
CA GLY A 288 -5.60 -7.91 -0.49
C GLY A 288 -4.42 -7.78 -1.45
N CYS A 289 -4.62 -7.63 -2.77
CA CYS A 289 -3.52 -7.57 -3.73
C CYS A 289 -3.13 -6.13 -4.06
N GLY A 290 -1.93 -5.73 -3.68
CA GLY A 290 -1.24 -4.55 -4.18
C GLY A 290 -0.55 -4.88 -5.51
N ILE A 291 -0.79 -4.09 -6.55
CA ILE A 291 -0.24 -4.35 -7.88
C ILE A 291 0.60 -3.15 -8.30
N ILE A 292 1.88 -3.39 -8.60
CA ILE A 292 2.78 -2.42 -9.22
C ILE A 292 2.99 -2.83 -10.67
N ILE A 293 2.96 -1.89 -11.61
CA ILE A 293 2.99 -2.22 -13.03
C ILE A 293 4.16 -1.52 -13.71
N THR A 294 4.93 -2.31 -14.46
CA THR A 294 6.07 -1.87 -15.25
C THR A 294 5.99 -2.49 -16.63
N SER A 295 6.10 -1.69 -17.68
CA SER A 295 5.99 -2.19 -19.06
C SER A 295 7.17 -1.75 -19.89
N ASN A 296 7.56 -2.51 -20.91
CA ASN A 296 8.51 -2.05 -21.92
C ASN A 296 7.86 -0.92 -22.76
N PRO A 297 8.50 0.26 -22.94
CA PRO A 297 7.91 1.34 -23.74
C PRO A 297 7.73 0.97 -25.22
N THR A 298 8.48 -0.01 -25.73
CA THR A 298 8.36 -0.47 -27.11
C THR A 298 7.09 -1.31 -27.36
N ALA A 299 6.43 -1.79 -26.30
CA ALA A 299 5.17 -2.51 -26.39
C ALA A 299 3.98 -1.53 -26.53
N LEU A 300 3.85 -0.90 -27.72
CA LEU A 300 2.76 0.05 -28.01
C LEU A 300 1.36 -0.54 -27.78
N ALA A 301 1.15 -1.82 -28.10
CA ALA A 301 -0.12 -2.53 -27.92
C ALA A 301 -0.56 -2.55 -26.45
N TRP A 302 0.40 -2.73 -25.54
CA TRP A 302 0.14 -2.83 -24.10
C TRP A 302 -0.49 -1.55 -23.54
N ASN A 303 -0.12 -0.35 -24.02
CA ASN A 303 -0.60 0.89 -23.41
C ASN A 303 -2.12 1.09 -23.52
N LYS A 304 -2.76 0.53 -24.56
CA LYS A 304 -4.22 0.62 -24.73
C LYS A 304 -4.94 -0.37 -23.80
N GLU A 305 -4.50 -1.63 -23.82
CA GLU A 305 -5.07 -2.71 -22.98
C GLU A 305 -4.84 -2.47 -21.49
N LYS A 306 -3.71 -1.82 -21.14
CA LYS A 306 -3.33 -1.49 -19.77
C LYS A 306 -4.42 -0.71 -19.03
N ILE A 307 -5.08 0.26 -19.67
CA ILE A 307 -6.10 1.08 -19.00
C ILE A 307 -7.32 0.21 -18.65
N ASP A 308 -7.77 -0.63 -19.58
CA ASP A 308 -8.92 -1.51 -19.37
C ASP A 308 -8.61 -2.57 -18.30
N ILE A 309 -7.42 -3.17 -18.39
CA ILE A 309 -6.91 -4.10 -17.39
C ILE A 309 -6.87 -3.45 -16.00
N PHE A 310 -6.45 -2.19 -15.89
CA PHE A 310 -6.38 -1.48 -14.59
C PHE A 310 -7.75 -1.25 -14.00
N ALA A 311 -8.72 -0.81 -14.82
CA ALA A 311 -10.08 -0.63 -14.39
C ALA A 311 -10.65 -1.96 -13.86
N SER A 312 -10.49 -3.05 -14.62
CA SER A 312 -10.94 -4.38 -14.22
C SER A 312 -10.25 -4.90 -12.96
N MET A 313 -8.95 -4.65 -12.77
CA MET A 313 -8.24 -5.02 -11.53
C MET A 313 -8.85 -4.35 -10.30
N ILE A 314 -9.10 -3.04 -10.40
CA ILE A 314 -9.62 -2.26 -9.28
C ILE A 314 -11.07 -2.65 -8.99
N GLU A 315 -11.88 -2.87 -10.03
CA GLU A 315 -13.24 -3.39 -9.91
C GLU A 315 -13.29 -4.74 -9.18
N ASN A 316 -12.26 -5.59 -9.35
CA ASN A 316 -12.14 -6.89 -8.69
C ASN A 316 -11.37 -6.85 -7.35
N GLY A 317 -11.13 -5.64 -6.80
CA GLY A 317 -10.63 -5.44 -5.44
C GLY A 317 -9.13 -5.30 -5.28
N ALA A 318 -8.36 -5.24 -6.38
CA ALA A 318 -6.93 -4.93 -6.32
C ALA A 318 -6.69 -3.46 -5.93
N THR A 319 -5.54 -3.20 -5.31
CA THR A 319 -5.03 -1.84 -5.06
C THR A 319 -3.88 -1.56 -6.00
N LEU A 320 -4.03 -0.55 -6.85
CA LEU A 320 -2.97 -0.12 -7.76
C LEU A 320 -1.97 0.77 -7.01
N ILE A 321 -0.70 0.41 -7.10
CA ILE A 321 0.43 1.14 -6.53
C ILE A 321 1.20 1.74 -7.71
N GLU A 322 1.23 3.07 -7.83
CA GLU A 322 1.87 3.71 -8.98
C GLU A 322 3.38 3.47 -8.93
N ASP A 323 4.03 3.65 -7.78
CA ASP A 323 5.48 3.47 -7.59
C ASP A 323 5.83 2.86 -6.22
N TRP A 324 7.07 2.38 -6.07
CA TRP A 324 7.54 1.85 -4.79
C TRP A 324 7.61 2.92 -3.70
N SER A 325 7.72 4.21 -4.04
CA SER A 325 7.57 5.29 -3.05
C SER A 325 6.19 5.36 -2.42
N ASP A 326 5.16 4.85 -3.11
CA ASP A 326 3.79 4.82 -2.58
C ASP A 326 3.61 3.66 -1.59
N ALA A 327 4.36 2.58 -1.78
CA ALA A 327 4.33 1.38 -0.96
C ALA A 327 5.31 1.41 0.22
N LEU A 328 6.43 2.13 0.06
CA LEU A 328 7.51 2.22 1.03
C LEU A 328 7.55 3.61 1.64
N GLN A 329 7.49 3.67 2.97
CA GLN A 329 7.85 4.86 3.71
C GLN A 329 9.37 5.04 3.63
N ILE A 330 9.82 6.02 2.86
CA ILE A 330 11.24 6.30 2.63
C ILE A 330 11.61 7.60 3.36
N SER A 331 12.29 7.48 4.49
CA SER A 331 12.63 8.61 5.37
C SER A 331 14.11 8.96 5.35
N GLY A 332 14.66 9.23 4.16
CA GLY A 332 16.08 9.60 4.02
C GLY A 332 16.38 11.06 4.39
N THR A 333 17.63 11.33 4.76
CA THR A 333 18.12 12.68 5.13
C THR A 333 18.76 13.37 3.93
N TYR A 334 18.26 14.55 3.59
CA TYR A 334 18.84 15.41 2.57
C TYR A 334 19.91 16.35 3.17
N VAL A 335 21.04 16.49 2.49
CA VAL A 335 22.09 17.44 2.84
C VAL A 335 22.19 18.48 1.72
N TYR A 336 22.13 19.76 2.10
CA TYR A 336 22.26 20.89 1.18
C TYR A 336 23.61 21.56 1.35
N ASP A 337 24.11 22.16 0.27
CA ASP A 337 25.32 22.96 0.38
C ASP A 337 25.06 24.16 1.30
N LYS A 338 25.93 24.33 2.31
CA LYS A 338 25.97 25.54 3.11
C LYS A 338 26.60 26.59 2.22
N GLY A 339 25.78 27.16 1.33
CA GLY A 339 26.22 28.23 0.44
C GLY A 339 27.05 29.20 1.26
N LYS A 340 28.26 29.53 0.79
CA LYS A 340 29.22 30.43 1.43
C LYS A 340 28.70 31.88 1.43
N GLY A 341 27.44 32.08 1.79
CA GLY A 341 26.82 33.35 2.02
C GLY A 341 27.49 33.98 3.22
N LYS A 342 28.41 34.90 2.94
CA LYS A 342 28.93 35.84 3.92
C LYS A 342 27.74 36.48 4.62
N ALA A 343 27.48 36.03 5.84
CA ALA A 343 26.58 36.70 6.75
C ALA A 343 27.11 38.12 6.95
N LYS A 344 26.37 39.12 6.46
CA LYS A 344 26.15 40.39 7.18
C LYS A 344 25.16 41.27 6.42
N GLY A 345 23.94 41.34 6.97
CA GLY A 345 23.17 42.58 6.97
C GLY A 345 22.18 42.79 5.83
N LYS A 346 21.09 42.02 5.80
CA LYS A 346 19.75 42.57 5.55
C LYS A 346 18.70 41.48 5.79
N LYS A 347 17.79 41.72 6.75
CA LYS A 347 16.56 40.94 6.94
C LYS A 347 15.60 41.21 5.77
N GLY A 348 15.94 40.74 4.58
CA GLY A 348 15.01 40.61 3.46
C GLY A 348 14.32 39.26 3.57
N LYS A 349 12.98 39.22 3.44
CA LYS A 349 12.26 37.97 3.19
C LYS A 349 12.66 37.47 1.80
N ASP A 350 13.76 36.73 1.71
CA ASP A 350 14.14 36.05 0.47
C ASP A 350 13.13 34.93 0.20
N LYS A 351 12.25 35.19 -0.78
CA LYS A 351 11.29 34.21 -1.30
C LYS A 351 11.95 33.20 -2.26
N ASP A 352 13.26 33.29 -2.46
CA ASP A 352 14.02 32.48 -3.44
C ASP A 352 14.67 31.24 -2.83
N ALA A 353 14.28 30.83 -1.61
CA ALA A 353 14.75 29.58 -1.01
C ALA A 353 14.25 28.31 -1.76
N GLY A 354 13.26 28.44 -2.66
CA GLY A 354 12.50 27.32 -3.22
C GLY A 354 13.14 26.52 -4.35
N ASN A 355 14.44 26.62 -4.63
CA ASN A 355 15.04 25.82 -5.71
C ASN A 355 16.48 25.36 -5.45
N ARG A 356 16.84 25.10 -4.18
CA ARG A 356 18.15 24.51 -3.87
C ARG A 356 18.09 23.00 -4.10
N LYS A 357 18.80 22.52 -5.12
CA LYS A 357 19.00 21.08 -5.31
C LYS A 357 19.79 20.51 -4.13
N PRO A 358 19.36 19.37 -3.55
CA PRO A 358 20.13 18.69 -2.52
C PRO A 358 21.49 18.25 -3.08
N LYS A 359 22.51 18.34 -2.25
CA LYS A 359 23.88 17.93 -2.57
C LYS A 359 24.08 16.42 -2.39
N SER A 360 23.47 15.87 -1.34
CA SER A 360 23.45 14.44 -1.09
C SER A 360 22.15 14.01 -0.41
N TRP A 361 21.83 12.73 -0.53
CA TRP A 361 20.74 12.08 0.15
C TRP A 361 21.24 10.81 0.81
N LYS A 362 20.88 10.58 2.07
CA LYS A 362 21.38 9.45 2.85
C LYS A 362 20.22 8.72 3.48
N ILE A 363 20.20 7.39 3.34
CA ILE A 363 19.15 6.54 3.89
C ILE A 363 19.77 5.29 4.53
N THR A 364 19.21 4.86 5.65
CA THR A 364 19.51 3.56 6.27
C THR A 364 18.39 2.57 6.01
N LYS A 365 18.69 1.28 6.11
CA LYS A 365 17.70 0.21 5.91
C LYS A 365 16.45 0.41 6.78
N ASP A 366 16.62 0.75 8.06
CA ASP A 366 15.51 0.94 9.01
C ASP A 366 14.57 2.12 8.69
N GLN A 367 15.02 3.04 7.83
CA GLN A 367 14.25 4.20 7.36
C GLN A 367 13.40 3.90 6.12
N ALA A 368 13.55 2.70 5.53
CA ALA A 368 12.71 2.20 4.46
C ALA A 368 11.81 1.09 5.02
N ARG A 369 10.53 1.40 5.25
CA ARG A 369 9.56 0.45 5.81
C ARG A 369 8.36 0.34 4.91
N TRP A 370 7.67 -0.80 4.97
CA TRP A 370 6.33 -0.89 4.39
C TRP A 370 5.43 0.19 5.00
N PHE A 371 4.71 0.93 4.16
CA PHE A 371 3.89 2.04 4.62
C PHE A 371 2.61 1.52 5.27
N GLU A 372 2.65 1.33 6.60
CA GLU A 372 1.53 0.81 7.41
C GLU A 372 0.24 1.64 7.31
N GLU A 373 0.29 2.89 6.85
CA GLU A 373 -0.92 3.70 6.67
C GLU A 373 -1.71 3.38 5.38
N LEU A 374 -1.13 2.59 4.45
CA LEU A 374 -1.93 1.83 3.47
C LEU A 374 -2.92 0.89 4.19
N ASP A 375 -2.61 0.56 5.45
CA ASP A 375 -3.27 -0.47 6.23
C ASP A 375 -4.28 0.09 7.23
N LYS A 376 -5.48 0.29 6.69
CA LYS A 376 -6.65 -0.33 7.33
C LYS A 376 -6.75 -1.83 6.96
N GLY A 377 -5.61 -2.54 6.90
CA GLY A 377 -5.50 -3.98 6.60
C GLY A 377 -5.83 -4.40 5.17
N SER A 378 -5.69 -3.50 4.17
CA SER A 378 -6.24 -3.77 2.84
C SER A 378 -5.32 -4.48 1.86
N ILE A 379 -4.00 -4.45 2.07
CA ILE A 379 -3.02 -5.11 1.20
C ILE A 379 -2.29 -6.18 2.01
N GLN A 380 -2.50 -7.43 1.64
CA GLN A 380 -1.88 -8.61 2.24
C GLN A 380 -0.70 -9.11 1.42
N ARG A 381 -0.70 -8.82 0.11
CA ARG A 381 0.34 -9.26 -0.83
C ARG A 381 0.58 -8.25 -1.93
N VAL A 382 1.81 -8.15 -2.40
CA VAL A 382 2.18 -7.27 -3.52
C VAL A 382 2.76 -8.09 -4.66
N PHE A 383 2.39 -7.75 -5.89
CA PHE A 383 2.99 -8.30 -7.10
C PHE A 383 3.44 -7.18 -8.03
N VAL A 384 4.48 -7.46 -8.82
CA VAL A 384 4.87 -6.59 -9.93
C VAL A 384 4.48 -7.23 -11.24
N LEU A 385 3.64 -6.56 -12.04
CA LEU A 385 3.26 -7.03 -13.37
C LEU A 385 4.12 -6.40 -14.43
N ALA A 386 4.60 -7.23 -15.36
CA ALA A 386 5.31 -6.81 -16.55
C ALA A 386 4.94 -7.67 -17.76
N ASP A 387 5.04 -7.07 -18.94
CA ASP A 387 4.85 -7.74 -20.22
C ASP A 387 6.01 -8.70 -20.54
N THR A 388 7.22 -8.34 -20.12
CA THR A 388 8.44 -9.13 -20.30
C THR A 388 9.44 -8.86 -19.20
N VAL A 389 10.53 -9.63 -19.18
CA VAL A 389 11.70 -9.35 -18.34
C VAL A 389 12.24 -7.95 -18.69
N CYS A 390 12.38 -7.07 -17.71
CA CYS A 390 12.91 -5.73 -17.92
C CYS A 390 13.87 -5.31 -16.80
N GLN A 391 14.71 -4.32 -17.08
CA GLN A 391 15.65 -3.77 -16.11
C GLN A 391 15.20 -2.41 -15.57
N LYS A 392 13.89 -2.16 -15.60
CA LYS A 392 13.30 -0.92 -15.08
C LYS A 392 13.36 -0.90 -13.55
N PRO A 393 13.43 0.30 -12.93
CA PRO A 393 13.54 0.41 -11.48
C PRO A 393 12.50 -0.39 -10.69
N LYS A 394 11.22 -0.32 -11.06
CA LYS A 394 10.15 -1.06 -10.38
C LYS A 394 10.37 -2.57 -10.38
N TYR A 395 10.86 -3.11 -11.48
CA TYR A 395 11.17 -4.52 -11.62
C TYR A 395 12.38 -4.90 -10.76
N LEU A 396 13.47 -4.11 -10.84
CA LEU A 396 14.69 -4.38 -10.09
C LEU A 396 14.50 -4.26 -8.57
N ILE A 397 13.71 -3.28 -8.11
CA ILE A 397 13.35 -3.16 -6.69
C ILE A 397 12.59 -4.41 -6.23
N ALA A 398 11.59 -4.86 -7.01
CA ALA A 398 10.83 -6.07 -6.69
C ALA A 398 11.73 -7.29 -6.51
N LEU A 399 12.65 -7.53 -7.46
CA LEU A 399 13.61 -8.63 -7.39
C LEU A 399 14.51 -8.53 -6.15
N ALA A 400 14.98 -7.32 -5.82
CA ALA A 400 15.83 -7.09 -4.66
C ALA A 400 15.08 -7.30 -3.32
N LEU A 401 13.78 -7.02 -3.31
CA LEU A 401 12.88 -7.27 -2.18
C LEU A 401 12.35 -8.71 -2.11
N GLY A 402 12.56 -9.52 -3.16
CA GLY A 402 12.02 -10.88 -3.27
C GLY A 402 10.51 -10.91 -3.54
N VAL A 403 9.98 -9.85 -4.15
CA VAL A 403 8.58 -9.72 -4.56
C VAL A 403 8.41 -10.36 -5.94
N PRO A 404 7.41 -11.24 -6.14
CA PRO A 404 7.21 -11.89 -7.43
C PRO A 404 6.91 -10.90 -8.56
N CYS A 405 7.72 -10.97 -9.62
CA CYS A 405 7.45 -10.31 -10.89
C CYS A 405 6.71 -11.26 -11.83
N LEU A 406 5.46 -10.96 -12.17
CA LEU A 406 4.58 -11.83 -12.95
C LEU A 406 4.34 -11.27 -14.35
N SER A 407 4.06 -12.17 -15.28
CA SER A 407 3.54 -11.83 -16.59
C SER A 407 2.15 -11.21 -16.46
N THR A 408 1.83 -10.25 -17.32
CA THR A 408 0.50 -9.64 -17.41
C THR A 408 -0.59 -10.66 -17.74
N ASN A 409 -0.24 -11.80 -18.35
CA ASN A 409 -1.15 -12.92 -18.60
C ASN A 409 -1.78 -13.46 -17.33
N TRP A 410 -1.09 -13.40 -16.18
CA TRP A 410 -1.67 -13.81 -14.89
C TRP A 410 -2.96 -13.06 -14.61
N MET A 411 -2.97 -11.75 -14.90
CA MET A 411 -4.14 -10.95 -14.68
C MET A 411 -5.21 -11.24 -15.73
N THR A 412 -4.84 -11.34 -17.01
CA THR A 412 -5.79 -11.64 -18.09
C THR A 412 -6.55 -12.93 -17.80
N ASP A 413 -5.83 -14.00 -17.44
CA ASP A 413 -6.42 -15.31 -17.15
C ASP A 413 -7.26 -15.26 -15.86
N SER A 414 -6.78 -14.55 -14.82
CA SER A 414 -7.53 -14.39 -13.57
C SER A 414 -8.84 -13.61 -13.76
N LEU A 415 -8.83 -12.57 -14.61
CA LEU A 415 -10.02 -11.79 -14.96
C LEU A 415 -10.99 -12.60 -15.82
N GLN A 416 -10.50 -13.38 -16.78
CA GLN A 416 -11.32 -14.21 -17.66
C GLN A 416 -12.05 -15.30 -16.87
N GLU A 417 -11.39 -15.92 -15.90
CA GLU A 417 -11.95 -17.00 -15.09
C GLU A 417 -12.61 -16.51 -13.79
N ARG A 418 -12.52 -15.21 -13.50
CA ARG A 418 -13.03 -14.57 -12.27
C ARG A 418 -12.51 -15.24 -10.99
N GLU A 419 -11.26 -15.67 -11.02
CA GLU A 419 -10.59 -16.40 -9.94
C GLU A 419 -9.13 -15.97 -9.89
N ALA A 420 -8.57 -15.80 -8.68
CA ALA A 420 -7.14 -15.55 -8.53
C ALA A 420 -6.35 -16.81 -8.93
N LYS A 421 -5.75 -16.81 -10.12
CA LYS A 421 -4.94 -17.94 -10.58
C LYS A 421 -3.66 -18.09 -9.75
N ASP A 422 -3.17 -19.33 -9.71
CA ASP A 422 -1.85 -19.62 -9.17
C ASP A 422 -0.78 -18.82 -9.93
N TRP A 423 -0.19 -17.85 -9.24
CA TRP A 423 0.75 -16.90 -9.81
C TRP A 423 2.09 -17.53 -10.19
N ASN A 424 2.44 -18.69 -9.60
CA ASN A 424 3.74 -19.34 -9.79
C ASN A 424 4.04 -19.63 -11.27
N ARG A 425 3.02 -20.02 -12.04
CA ARG A 425 3.13 -20.34 -13.47
C ARG A 425 3.41 -19.12 -14.35
N TYR A 426 3.20 -17.94 -13.81
CA TYR A 426 3.34 -16.67 -14.52
C TYR A 426 4.60 -15.90 -14.10
N LEU A 427 5.47 -16.50 -13.29
CA LEU A 427 6.75 -15.91 -12.91
C LEU A 427 7.60 -15.61 -14.15
N LEU A 428 8.00 -14.36 -14.29
CA LEU A 428 8.94 -13.95 -15.32
C LEU A 428 10.38 -14.35 -14.94
N PRO A 429 11.32 -14.37 -15.90
CA PRO A 429 12.74 -14.47 -15.57
C PRO A 429 13.20 -13.27 -14.75
N LYS A 430 14.06 -13.50 -13.76
CA LYS A 430 14.72 -12.44 -12.97
C LYS A 430 15.54 -11.49 -13.83
N GLY A 431 16.10 -12.00 -14.93
CA GLY A 431 16.95 -11.24 -15.82
C GLY A 431 17.60 -12.13 -16.86
N ILE A 432 18.37 -11.50 -17.74
CA ILE A 432 19.22 -12.18 -18.71
C ILE A 432 20.66 -11.99 -18.26
N ASP A 433 21.38 -13.10 -18.09
CA ASP A 433 22.80 -13.10 -17.83
C ASP A 433 23.55 -12.75 -19.13
N ALA A 434 23.97 -11.50 -19.26
CA ALA A 434 24.46 -10.96 -20.54
C ALA A 434 25.60 -11.76 -21.18
N PRO A 435 26.64 -12.24 -20.45
CA PRO A 435 27.74 -12.99 -21.06
C PRO A 435 27.33 -14.32 -21.68
N HIS A 436 26.29 -14.97 -21.16
CA HIS A 436 25.86 -16.30 -21.61
C HIS A 436 24.50 -16.27 -22.34
N ASN A 437 23.83 -15.12 -22.35
CA ASN A 437 22.47 -14.94 -22.86
C ASN A 437 21.45 -15.93 -22.26
N VAL A 438 21.61 -16.29 -20.98
CA VAL A 438 20.73 -17.23 -20.27
C VAL A 438 19.71 -16.47 -19.43
N ARG A 439 18.45 -16.90 -19.50
CA ARG A 439 17.38 -16.40 -18.62
C ARG A 439 17.49 -17.06 -17.26
N LEU A 440 17.61 -16.26 -16.20
CA LEU A 440 17.69 -16.76 -14.83
C LEU A 440 16.32 -16.68 -14.14
N SER A 441 15.99 -17.70 -13.34
CA SER A 441 14.76 -17.74 -12.55
C SER A 441 14.81 -16.74 -11.38
N GLN A 442 13.62 -16.31 -10.93
CA GLN A 442 13.47 -15.52 -9.70
C GLN A 442 13.67 -16.39 -8.46
N SER A 443 14.11 -15.76 -7.36
CA SER A 443 14.19 -16.36 -6.03
C SER A 443 13.10 -15.73 -5.17
N VAL A 444 11.98 -16.43 -5.01
CA VAL A 444 10.78 -15.95 -4.32
C VAL A 444 10.26 -17.01 -3.35
N ASN A 445 9.58 -16.57 -2.29
CA ASN A 445 8.83 -17.48 -1.42
C ASN A 445 7.56 -17.94 -2.16
N LEU A 446 7.33 -19.24 -2.32
CA LEU A 446 6.13 -19.77 -2.97
C LEU A 446 4.86 -19.54 -2.14
N ASP A 447 5.01 -19.32 -0.83
CA ASP A 447 3.92 -18.93 0.07
C ASP A 447 3.75 -17.41 0.15
N TRP A 448 4.29 -16.65 -0.82
CA TRP A 448 4.23 -15.19 -0.83
C TRP A 448 2.81 -14.67 -0.64
N GLY A 449 2.65 -13.76 0.32
CA GLY A 449 1.36 -13.12 0.57
C GLY A 449 0.32 -13.96 1.30
N THR A 450 0.68 -15.15 1.81
CA THR A 450 -0.19 -15.94 2.70
C THR A 450 -0.22 -15.40 4.13
N VAL A 451 0.85 -14.72 4.54
CA VAL A 451 0.98 -14.07 5.85
C VAL A 451 1.41 -12.60 5.70
N PRO A 452 0.87 -11.66 6.50
CA PRO A 452 1.14 -10.22 6.38
C PRO A 452 2.60 -9.84 6.69
N GLU A 453 3.32 -10.66 7.45
CA GLU A 453 4.71 -10.45 7.84
C GLU A 453 5.64 -10.39 6.61
N HIS A 454 5.24 -10.98 5.48
CA HIS A 454 5.97 -10.88 4.22
C HIS A 454 6.12 -9.44 3.73
N LEU A 455 5.12 -8.58 3.96
CA LEU A 455 5.18 -7.15 3.61
C LEU A 455 5.85 -6.33 4.70
N MET A 456 5.54 -6.59 5.98
CA MET A 456 6.12 -5.83 7.09
C MET A 456 7.66 -5.93 7.14
N ASN A 457 8.21 -7.10 6.80
CA ASN A 457 9.66 -7.36 6.83
C ASN A 457 10.29 -7.37 5.43
N LEU A 458 9.76 -6.59 4.49
CA LEU A 458 10.17 -6.63 3.08
C LEU A 458 11.68 -6.39 2.85
N MET A 459 12.27 -5.46 3.62
CA MET A 459 13.71 -5.16 3.56
C MET A 459 14.57 -6.28 4.14
N ASP A 460 13.99 -7.13 4.99
CA ASP A 460 14.61 -8.25 5.71
C ASP A 460 14.22 -9.62 5.15
N ASN A 461 13.55 -9.65 3.99
CA ASN A 461 13.10 -10.89 3.36
C ASN A 461 14.28 -11.88 3.18
N PRO A 462 14.29 -13.03 3.87
CA PRO A 462 15.42 -13.97 3.86
C PRO A 462 15.55 -14.74 2.54
N TYR A 463 14.49 -14.77 1.73
CA TYR A 463 14.47 -15.47 0.44
C TYR A 463 15.01 -14.61 -0.71
N ALA A 464 15.12 -13.29 -0.49
CA ALA A 464 15.71 -12.38 -1.45
C ALA A 464 17.24 -12.39 -1.35
N HIS A 465 17.94 -12.37 -2.48
CA HIS A 465 19.41 -12.30 -2.47
C HIS A 465 19.88 -10.89 -2.07
N LYS A 466 20.20 -10.73 -0.78
CA LYS A 466 20.73 -9.50 -0.20
C LYS A 466 22.24 -9.35 -0.47
N VAL A 467 22.62 -9.16 -1.74
CA VAL A 467 24.04 -9.13 -2.15
C VAL A 467 24.86 -8.00 -1.51
N PHE A 468 24.22 -6.95 -0.98
CA PHE A 468 24.89 -5.89 -0.21
C PHE A 468 24.62 -5.99 1.30
N ALA A 469 24.19 -7.15 1.81
CA ALA A 469 23.90 -7.35 3.25
C ALA A 469 25.00 -6.77 4.15
N GLY A 470 24.61 -5.82 5.00
CA GLY A 470 25.49 -5.18 5.99
C GLY A 470 26.50 -4.17 5.41
N LYS A 471 26.47 -3.87 4.11
CA LYS A 471 27.42 -2.98 3.43
C LYS A 471 26.94 -1.52 3.39
N SER A 472 27.85 -0.58 3.52
CA SER A 472 27.62 0.84 3.22
C SER A 472 28.00 1.15 1.77
N VAL A 473 27.08 1.79 1.04
CA VAL A 473 27.25 2.05 -0.40
C VAL A 473 27.07 3.52 -0.73
N LEU A 474 28.05 4.09 -1.47
CA LEU A 474 27.98 5.43 -2.04
C LEU A 474 27.56 5.34 -3.52
N CYS A 475 26.42 5.91 -3.87
CA CYS A 475 25.91 6.01 -5.24
C CYS A 475 26.26 7.38 -5.83
N VAL A 476 27.00 7.40 -6.95
CA VAL A 476 27.46 8.63 -7.60
C VAL A 476 26.76 8.81 -8.94
N GLY A 477 25.87 9.80 -9.02
CA GLY A 477 25.06 10.15 -10.19
C GLY A 477 24.09 11.30 -9.88
N ASP A 478 23.92 12.21 -10.83
CA ASP A 478 23.05 13.39 -10.70
C ASP A 478 21.56 13.03 -10.54
N ASP A 479 21.14 11.92 -11.13
CA ASP A 479 19.79 11.35 -11.04
C ASP A 479 19.62 10.34 -9.90
N TYR A 480 20.66 10.08 -9.10
CA TYR A 480 20.58 9.11 -7.99
C TYR A 480 20.01 9.72 -6.72
N ILE A 481 19.95 11.04 -6.63
CA ILE A 481 19.32 11.74 -5.52
C ILE A 481 17.82 11.85 -5.81
N PRO A 482 16.95 11.27 -4.97
CA PRO A 482 15.50 11.38 -5.16
C PRO A 482 15.05 12.83 -5.08
N GLU A 483 14.16 13.26 -5.98
CA GLU A 483 13.60 14.61 -5.93
C GLU A 483 12.73 14.76 -4.69
N GLN A 484 13.03 15.77 -3.86
CA GLN A 484 12.15 16.11 -2.76
C GLN A 484 10.94 16.85 -3.34
N HIS A 485 9.82 16.15 -3.47
CA HIS A 485 8.57 16.81 -3.76
C HIS A 485 8.12 17.52 -2.49
N GLU A 486 8.40 18.82 -2.38
CA GLU A 486 7.71 19.64 -1.38
C GLU A 486 6.22 19.50 -1.68
N GLU A 487 5.49 18.85 -0.78
CA GLU A 487 4.04 18.89 -0.79
C GLU A 487 3.63 20.35 -0.62
N ARG A 488 3.55 21.10 -1.72
CA ARG A 488 2.63 22.22 -1.79
C ARG A 488 1.27 21.60 -1.54
N MET A 489 0.80 21.71 -0.30
CA MET A 489 -0.61 21.62 0.08
C MET A 489 -1.37 22.69 -0.73
N GLY A 490 -1.52 22.44 -2.03
CA GLY A 490 -2.34 23.21 -2.92
C GLY A 490 -3.77 22.86 -2.58
N THR A 491 -4.36 23.65 -1.68
CA THR A 491 -5.79 23.71 -1.47
C THR A 491 -6.48 23.88 -2.82
N ASN A 492 -7.40 22.96 -3.14
CA ASN A 492 -8.54 23.14 -4.05
C ASN A 492 -8.27 23.19 -5.56
N ASN A 493 -7.99 22.04 -6.18
CA ASN A 493 -8.46 21.80 -7.55
C ASN A 493 -8.80 20.31 -7.75
N TYR A 494 -9.90 19.88 -7.14
CA TYR A 494 -10.64 18.70 -7.57
C TYR A 494 -11.56 19.14 -8.73
N GLY A 495 -11.04 19.05 -9.95
CA GLY A 495 -11.75 19.43 -11.16
C GLY A 495 -11.65 18.34 -12.22
N GLU A 496 -12.70 17.51 -12.29
CA GLU A 496 -13.31 17.09 -13.57
C GLU A 496 -12.59 16.04 -14.45
N LEU A 497 -12.00 15.00 -13.86
CA LEU A 497 -11.90 13.68 -14.51
C LEU A 497 -12.28 12.59 -13.50
N GLY A 498 -13.47 12.02 -13.65
CA GLY A 498 -14.16 11.11 -12.71
C GLY A 498 -13.53 9.74 -12.45
N PHE A 499 -12.21 9.59 -12.66
CA PHE A 499 -11.42 8.40 -12.32
C PHE A 499 -10.48 8.63 -11.11
N GLU A 500 -10.39 9.85 -10.56
CA GLU A 500 -9.47 10.20 -9.44
C GLU A 500 -9.97 9.82 -8.03
N ALA A 501 -11.07 9.08 -7.91
CA ALA A 501 -11.50 8.47 -6.63
C ALA A 501 -11.12 6.98 -6.52
N LEU A 502 -10.40 6.44 -7.50
CA LEU A 502 -9.85 5.08 -7.43
C LEU A 502 -8.71 5.03 -6.41
N ARG A 503 -8.48 3.85 -5.81
CA ARG A 503 -7.52 3.57 -4.72
C ARG A 503 -6.05 3.72 -5.16
N THR A 504 -5.70 4.87 -5.72
CA THR A 504 -4.36 5.17 -6.20
C THR A 504 -3.64 5.91 -5.09
N ILE A 505 -2.74 5.21 -4.41
CA ILE A 505 -1.86 5.84 -3.42
C ILE A 505 -0.83 6.66 -4.20
N ARG A 506 -0.76 7.96 -3.94
CA ARG A 506 0.22 8.87 -4.53
C ARG A 506 1.05 9.49 -3.42
N ASN A 507 2.21 8.91 -3.15
CA ASN A 507 3.27 9.50 -2.36
C ASN A 507 4.36 10.02 -3.32
N ARG A 508 4.39 11.34 -3.50
CA ARG A 508 4.89 12.01 -4.71
C ARG A 508 6.42 12.17 -4.81
N SER A 509 7.24 11.30 -4.22
CA SER A 509 8.67 11.33 -4.53
C SER A 509 8.91 10.65 -5.88
N ASN A 510 9.11 11.43 -6.95
CA ASN A 510 9.58 10.87 -8.22
C ASN A 510 11.01 10.35 -8.02
N ILE A 511 11.14 9.05 -7.83
CA ILE A 511 12.43 8.38 -7.80
C ILE A 511 12.88 8.21 -9.26
N THR A 512 13.49 9.25 -9.83
CA THR A 512 13.85 9.33 -11.26
C THR A 512 14.73 8.17 -11.74
N SER A 513 15.68 7.69 -10.93
CA SER A 513 16.58 6.59 -11.31
C SER A 513 16.36 5.28 -10.55
N GLY A 514 15.86 5.35 -9.31
CA GLY A 514 15.62 4.18 -8.46
C GLY A 514 16.88 3.50 -7.90
N VAL A 515 18.06 3.82 -8.43
CA VAL A 515 19.32 3.11 -8.14
C VAL A 515 19.64 3.02 -6.65
N ALA A 516 19.55 4.14 -5.93
CA ALA A 516 19.84 4.15 -4.49
C ALA A 516 18.85 3.26 -3.70
N LEU A 517 17.57 3.25 -4.09
CA LEU A 517 16.56 2.39 -3.48
C LEU A 517 16.76 0.91 -3.87
N ILE A 518 17.15 0.60 -5.11
CA ILE A 518 17.49 -0.77 -5.52
C ILE A 518 18.65 -1.30 -4.69
N ILE A 519 19.72 -0.51 -4.52
CA ILE A 519 20.89 -0.89 -3.72
C ILE A 519 20.53 -1.08 -2.25
N LEU A 520 19.64 -0.23 -1.72
CA LEU A 520 19.10 -0.39 -0.37
C LEU A 520 18.30 -1.71 -0.25
N ALA A 521 17.42 -1.99 -1.21
CA ALA A 521 16.61 -3.21 -1.29
C ALA A 521 17.48 -4.47 -1.44
N MET A 522 18.63 -4.37 -2.10
CA MET A 522 19.67 -5.40 -2.22
C MET A 522 20.39 -5.69 -0.89
N GLY A 523 19.98 -5.05 0.22
CA GLY A 523 20.42 -5.36 1.57
C GLY A 523 21.50 -4.45 2.14
N ALA A 524 21.86 -3.36 1.45
CA ALA A 524 22.80 -2.38 2.00
C ALA A 524 22.27 -1.86 3.35
N SER A 525 23.15 -1.77 4.35
CA SER A 525 22.80 -1.20 5.66
C SER A 525 22.55 0.31 5.56
N GLN A 526 23.27 0.94 4.64
CA GLN A 526 23.21 2.37 4.38
C GLN A 526 23.54 2.68 2.92
N VAL A 527 22.79 3.60 2.34
CA VAL A 527 23.04 4.14 1.01
C VAL A 527 23.14 5.66 1.07
N THR A 528 24.22 6.20 0.53
CA THR A 528 24.41 7.64 0.35
C THR A 528 24.44 7.93 -1.15
N ALA A 529 23.53 8.76 -1.66
CA ALA A 529 23.49 9.22 -3.04
C ALA A 529 24.06 10.65 -3.14
N VAL A 530 24.95 10.88 -4.11
CA VAL A 530 25.58 12.17 -4.38
C VAL A 530 25.59 12.44 -5.89
N ALA A 531 25.46 13.71 -6.28
CA ALA A 531 25.55 14.09 -7.69
C ALA A 531 26.98 13.91 -8.22
N ASN A 532 27.98 14.37 -7.46
CA ASN A 532 29.39 14.20 -7.78
C ASN A 532 30.14 13.51 -6.64
N PHE A 533 31.21 12.80 -6.96
CA PHE A 533 32.04 12.12 -5.96
C PHE A 533 32.61 13.09 -4.90
N GLN A 534 32.91 14.33 -5.30
CA GLN A 534 33.44 15.36 -4.40
C GLN A 534 32.42 15.83 -3.36
N ASP A 535 31.14 15.54 -3.60
CA ASP A 535 30.05 15.94 -2.72
C ASP A 535 29.90 14.99 -1.53
N ALA A 536 30.51 13.81 -1.59
CA ALA A 536 30.53 12.82 -0.52
C ALA A 536 31.31 13.30 0.70
N ASN A 537 30.88 12.89 1.89
CA ASN A 537 31.61 13.17 3.12
C ASN A 537 32.94 12.40 3.10
N LYS A 538 34.06 13.13 3.16
CA LYS A 538 35.41 12.55 3.11
C LYS A 538 35.76 11.73 4.35
N GLU A 539 35.09 11.95 5.47
CA GLU A 539 35.33 11.22 6.72
C GLU A 539 34.57 9.89 6.78
N GLU A 540 33.56 9.74 5.92
CA GLU A 540 32.72 8.55 5.89
C GLU A 540 33.41 7.41 5.12
N HIS A 541 33.36 6.20 5.69
CA HIS A 541 33.87 4.99 5.06
C HIS A 541 32.74 4.27 4.32
N PHE A 542 33.01 3.89 3.07
CA PHE A 542 32.10 3.13 2.23
C PHE A 542 32.75 1.81 1.81
N ASP A 543 32.00 0.71 1.92
CA ASP A 543 32.44 -0.58 1.38
C ASP A 543 32.46 -0.56 -0.15
N PHE A 544 31.47 0.10 -0.75
CA PHE A 544 31.34 0.22 -2.20
C PHE A 544 31.05 1.65 -2.64
N VAL A 545 31.62 2.04 -3.77
CA VAL A 545 31.22 3.22 -4.54
C VAL A 545 30.70 2.76 -5.89
N VAL A 546 29.43 3.04 -6.16
CA VAL A 546 28.72 2.66 -7.38
C VAL A 546 28.53 3.89 -8.26
N PHE A 547 29.13 3.86 -9.45
CA PHE A 547 29.07 4.95 -10.42
C PHE A 547 28.10 4.63 -11.55
N LYS A 548 27.42 5.67 -12.04
CA LYS A 548 26.54 5.58 -13.21
C LYS A 548 27.29 5.25 -14.51
N ASP A 549 28.29 6.05 -14.87
CA ASP A 549 29.02 5.94 -16.13
C ASP A 549 30.31 5.14 -15.93
N PRO A 550 30.51 3.96 -16.56
CA PRO A 550 31.71 3.13 -16.42
C PRO A 550 33.03 3.85 -16.74
N LYS A 551 33.01 4.95 -17.50
CA LYS A 551 34.21 5.76 -17.82
C LYS A 551 34.78 6.51 -16.62
N TRP A 552 34.12 6.46 -15.47
CA TRP A 552 34.54 7.12 -14.22
C TRP A 552 35.95 6.73 -13.74
N ARG A 553 36.44 5.52 -14.07
CA ARG A 553 37.74 5.00 -13.59
C ARG A 553 38.93 5.88 -13.96
N SER A 554 38.86 6.60 -15.07
CA SER A 554 39.96 7.46 -15.52
C SER A 554 40.02 8.82 -14.80
N LYS A 555 38.93 9.22 -14.12
CA LYS A 555 38.77 10.58 -13.56
C LYS A 555 39.01 10.67 -12.06
N HIS A 556 39.00 9.54 -11.35
CA HIS A 556 39.09 9.52 -9.90
C HIS A 556 40.28 8.68 -9.43
N PRO A 557 41.02 9.12 -8.40
CA PRO A 557 42.15 8.40 -7.86
C PRO A 557 41.74 7.03 -7.31
N THR A 558 42.73 6.18 -7.11
CA THR A 558 42.57 4.85 -6.52
C THR A 558 41.72 4.92 -5.24
N PRO A 559 40.82 3.93 -5.03
CA PRO A 559 39.99 3.88 -3.85
C PRO A 559 40.83 3.99 -2.58
N LYS A 560 40.24 4.55 -1.52
CA LYS A 560 40.78 4.39 -0.18
C LYS A 560 40.92 2.90 0.13
N GLU A 561 41.94 2.54 0.91
CA GLU A 561 42.17 1.16 1.30
C GLU A 561 40.88 0.52 1.87
N GLY A 562 40.46 -0.60 1.28
CA GLY A 562 39.22 -1.31 1.65
C GLY A 562 37.96 -0.95 0.84
N THR A 563 37.90 0.19 0.16
CA THR A 563 36.72 0.59 -0.63
C THR A 563 36.75 -0.04 -2.03
N LYS A 564 35.65 -0.70 -2.44
CA LYS A 564 35.50 -1.26 -3.79
C LYS A 564 34.77 -0.31 -4.71
N HIS A 565 35.16 -0.36 -5.97
CA HIS A 565 34.84 0.63 -6.98
C HIS A 565 34.08 -0.05 -8.13
N ALA A 566 32.77 0.16 -8.25
CA ALA A 566 31.91 -0.59 -9.16
C ALA A 566 31.03 0.30 -10.06
N SER A 567 30.54 -0.25 -11.17
CA SER A 567 29.54 0.40 -12.03
C SER A 567 28.12 -0.02 -11.65
N TRP A 568 27.13 0.78 -12.03
CA TRP A 568 25.73 0.39 -11.90
C TRP A 568 25.40 -0.89 -12.69
N ALA A 569 26.00 -1.08 -13.86
CA ALA A 569 25.85 -2.30 -14.64
C ALA A 569 26.32 -3.55 -13.87
N TRP A 570 27.44 -3.45 -13.13
CA TRP A 570 27.92 -4.53 -12.27
C TRP A 570 26.95 -4.83 -11.11
N ALA A 571 26.40 -3.79 -10.48
CA ALA A 571 25.42 -3.98 -9.40
C ALA A 571 24.14 -4.65 -9.91
N LYS A 572 23.63 -4.24 -11.08
CA LYS A 572 22.50 -4.90 -11.76
C LYS A 572 22.78 -6.37 -12.06
N GLN A 573 23.94 -6.69 -12.62
CA GLN A 573 24.31 -8.07 -12.93
C GLN A 573 24.48 -8.92 -11.66
N SER A 574 25.00 -8.32 -10.57
CA SER A 574 25.07 -8.98 -9.26
C SER A 574 23.68 -9.27 -8.70
N LEU A 575 22.73 -8.33 -8.83
CA LEU A 575 21.33 -8.56 -8.50
C LEU A 575 20.75 -9.71 -9.33
N ILE A 576 20.85 -9.66 -10.66
CA ILE A 576 20.31 -10.68 -11.58
C ILE A 576 20.87 -12.08 -11.25
N ARG A 577 22.19 -12.21 -11.08
CA ARG A 577 22.82 -13.48 -10.72
C ARG A 577 22.58 -13.91 -9.27
N GLY A 578 22.10 -13.01 -8.40
CA GLY A 578 21.88 -13.31 -6.98
C GLY A 578 23.16 -13.49 -6.17
N GLN A 579 24.29 -13.03 -6.67
CA GLN A 579 25.60 -13.13 -6.02
C GLN A 579 26.44 -11.90 -6.32
N MET A 580 27.34 -11.57 -5.39
CA MET A 580 28.30 -10.48 -5.59
C MET A 580 29.35 -10.89 -6.62
N LEU A 581 29.40 -10.20 -7.75
CA LEU A 581 30.39 -10.49 -8.79
C LEU A 581 31.77 -9.95 -8.42
N PRO A 582 32.86 -10.52 -8.95
CA PRO A 582 34.18 -9.92 -8.79
C PRO A 582 34.20 -8.48 -9.33
N VAL A 583 34.80 -7.57 -8.57
CA VAL A 583 35.03 -6.18 -8.99
C VAL A 583 36.39 -6.14 -9.65
N PHE A 584 36.42 -6.02 -10.97
CA PHE A 584 37.65 -5.85 -11.77
C PHE A 584 38.03 -4.39 -11.90
#